data_AF-A0A951TAE4-F1
#
_entry.id   AF-A0A951TAE4-F1
#
_cell.length_a   1.000
_cell.length_b   1.000
_cell.length_c   1.000
_cell.angle_alpha   90.00
_cell.angle_beta   90.00
_cell.angle_gamma   90.00
#
_symmetry.space_group_name_H-M   'P 1'
#
loop_
_entity.id
_entity.type
_entity.pdbx_description
1 polymer ?
#
loop_
_entity_poly.entity_id
_entity_poly.type
_entity_poly.pdbx_seq_one_letter_code
_entity_poly.pdbx_strand_id
1 'polypeptide(L)'
;MGRDVEEVNRYLRDAVPWAGSGSTWSAHKGDYDFTETTLTTILYLFGHQPDLLHPETVAHLLDVLLVEEGGAPRLMVPRSMDMILDTENHHLMTEGSRYLKNQWLFSHGGPGREGNPLYDNRTNGLEAWMVAHLEEIRDHGVYEFNSQPYLGYTVQALLNLEAFPESEEVRGLARLALDTMNAQYAVGSLDFRRCAPYRRRLEKGMNPLLANDPHTQVMRVWCAPESKTLAVASRGDGHQALLAAVMPYQLPPAFRAWTLAKPREYFVKIGRGLGASPEIYSGSPDFLLGSGGVFRGLRASIVARPTTLLLRDRAPDLSGCFHIPGQGRWWHWNNTGVHRRFAVGNYPVSIPENYPPVVKEGAWSVHAPECAPGLLIVVHNAENFGLLALFPESVETPQALLDRVRAANPEEGSVRRRFVWPGGAALGYDVNARRGVWPITEVAGKTVERDYDLWPQWDGDNVLDDAA
;
A
#
# COMPACT_ATOMS: atom_id res chain seq x y z
N MET A 1 -21.30 -25.46 0.60
CA MET A 1 -20.09 -26.24 0.94
C MET A 1 -20.35 -27.71 0.63
N GLY A 2 -19.31 -28.47 0.27
CA GLY A 2 -19.40 -29.94 0.18
C GLY A 2 -19.80 -30.55 -1.17
N ARG A 3 -19.87 -29.78 -2.27
CA ARG A 3 -20.30 -30.33 -3.59
C ARG A 3 -19.17 -30.99 -4.39
N ASP A 4 -17.95 -30.48 -4.23
CA ASP A 4 -16.81 -30.85 -5.07
C ASP A 4 -15.65 -31.47 -4.26
N VAL A 5 -15.94 -32.01 -3.07
CA VAL A 5 -14.93 -32.53 -2.12
C VAL A 5 -14.01 -33.57 -2.78
N GLU A 6 -14.60 -34.56 -3.45
CA GLU A 6 -13.86 -35.62 -4.13
C GLU A 6 -12.98 -35.09 -5.27
N GLU A 7 -13.50 -34.13 -6.04
CA GLU A 7 -12.78 -33.52 -7.15
C GLU A 7 -11.58 -32.70 -6.66
N VAL A 8 -11.76 -31.91 -5.59
CA VAL A 8 -10.68 -31.12 -4.98
C VAL A 8 -9.61 -32.03 -4.39
N ASN A 9 -9.98 -33.08 -3.65
CA ASN A 9 -9.01 -34.03 -3.10
C ASN A 9 -8.25 -34.78 -4.19
N ARG A 10 -8.92 -35.19 -5.28
CA ARG A 10 -8.23 -35.77 -6.45
C ARG A 10 -7.28 -34.76 -7.10
N TYR A 11 -7.73 -33.52 -7.33
CA TYR A 11 -6.90 -32.48 -7.92
C TYR A 11 -5.62 -32.23 -7.10
N LEU A 12 -5.75 -32.12 -5.78
CA LEU A 12 -4.60 -31.89 -4.89
C LEU A 12 -3.64 -33.08 -4.88
N ARG A 13 -4.14 -34.33 -4.90
CA ARG A 13 -3.31 -35.54 -4.96
C ARG A 13 -2.58 -35.73 -6.29
N ASP A 14 -3.19 -35.31 -7.39
CA ASP A 14 -2.58 -35.39 -8.71
C ASP A 14 -1.57 -34.24 -8.97
N ALA A 15 -1.61 -33.19 -8.15
CA ALA A 15 -0.71 -32.04 -8.28
C ALA A 15 0.73 -32.41 -7.86
N VAL A 16 1.69 -31.71 -8.47
CA VAL A 16 3.12 -31.76 -8.11
C VAL A 16 3.69 -30.35 -8.11
N PRO A 17 4.80 -30.08 -7.40
CA PRO A 17 5.48 -28.79 -7.48
C PRO A 17 5.89 -28.46 -8.91
N TRP A 18 5.40 -27.32 -9.42
CA TRP A 18 5.66 -26.90 -10.81
C TRP A 18 6.99 -26.13 -10.96
N ALA A 19 7.60 -25.76 -9.82
CA ALA A 19 8.86 -25.05 -9.67
C ALA A 19 9.41 -25.26 -8.25
N GLY A 20 10.52 -24.61 -7.90
CA GLY A 20 10.95 -24.49 -6.49
C GLY A 20 10.49 -23.16 -5.87
N SER A 21 10.63 -23.03 -4.56
CA SER A 21 10.30 -21.80 -3.82
C SER A 21 11.33 -20.69 -4.05
N GLY A 22 10.98 -19.45 -3.74
CA GLY A 22 11.84 -18.26 -3.87
C GLY A 22 11.89 -17.69 -5.29
N SER A 23 12.56 -16.56 -5.49
CA SER A 23 12.52 -15.81 -6.76
C SER A 23 12.95 -16.63 -7.99
N THR A 24 12.24 -16.49 -9.10
CA THR A 24 12.76 -16.91 -10.42
C THR A 24 13.97 -16.07 -10.84
N TRP A 25 15.04 -16.72 -11.28
CA TRP A 25 16.20 -16.06 -11.91
C TRP A 25 16.89 -17.00 -12.92
N SER A 26 18.02 -16.57 -13.51
CA SER A 26 18.61 -17.21 -14.69
C SER A 26 18.90 -18.71 -14.59
N ALA A 27 19.18 -19.24 -13.38
CA ALA A 27 19.48 -20.66 -13.16
C ALA A 27 18.46 -21.39 -12.27
N HIS A 28 17.36 -20.74 -11.88
CA HIS A 28 16.33 -21.33 -11.02
C HIS A 28 14.93 -20.88 -11.46
N LYS A 29 14.06 -21.87 -11.68
CA LYS A 29 12.63 -21.63 -11.88
C LYS A 29 12.00 -21.63 -10.48
N GLY A 30 11.63 -20.44 -10.04
CA GLY A 30 11.11 -20.17 -8.71
C GLY A 30 9.59 -19.97 -8.68
N ASP A 31 9.16 -19.20 -7.69
CA ASP A 31 7.80 -18.70 -7.47
C ASP A 31 6.78 -19.78 -7.07
N TYR A 32 7.23 -20.97 -6.64
CA TYR A 32 6.32 -21.99 -6.12
C TYR A 32 5.71 -21.63 -4.76
N ASP A 33 6.37 -20.77 -3.98
CA ASP A 33 5.93 -20.29 -2.67
C ASP A 33 4.62 -19.48 -2.71
N PHE A 34 4.28 -18.89 -3.86
CA PHE A 34 2.94 -18.35 -4.12
C PHE A 34 1.85 -19.42 -4.01
N THR A 35 2.16 -20.65 -4.45
CA THR A 35 1.26 -21.82 -4.32
C THR A 35 1.27 -22.34 -2.88
N GLU A 36 2.45 -22.50 -2.28
CA GLU A 36 2.60 -22.99 -0.90
C GLU A 36 1.82 -22.16 0.11
N THR A 37 1.78 -20.84 -0.06
CA THR A 37 1.03 -19.94 0.81
C THR A 37 -0.47 -20.27 0.80
N THR A 38 -1.03 -20.60 -0.36
CA THR A 38 -2.45 -20.99 -0.49
C THR A 38 -2.70 -22.39 0.04
N LEU A 39 -1.78 -23.33 -0.23
CA LEU A 39 -1.85 -24.71 0.28
C LEU A 39 -1.78 -24.74 1.81
N THR A 40 -0.98 -23.87 2.41
CA THR A 40 -0.90 -23.69 3.86
C THR A 40 -2.24 -23.25 4.44
N THR A 41 -2.93 -22.30 3.78
CA THR A 41 -4.28 -21.91 4.18
C THR A 41 -5.25 -23.10 4.11
N ILE A 42 -5.21 -23.90 3.05
CA ILE A 42 -6.05 -25.09 2.88
C ILE A 42 -5.79 -26.10 4.01
N LEU A 43 -4.51 -26.39 4.30
CA LEU A 43 -4.10 -27.30 5.36
C LEU A 43 -4.70 -26.88 6.70
N TYR A 44 -4.58 -25.61 7.08
CA TYR A 44 -5.03 -25.17 8.40
C TYR A 44 -6.54 -24.95 8.51
N LEU A 45 -7.23 -24.58 7.43
CA LEU A 45 -8.69 -24.47 7.46
C LEU A 45 -9.39 -25.85 7.46
N PHE A 46 -8.82 -26.84 6.79
CA PHE A 46 -9.53 -28.10 6.51
C PHE A 46 -8.79 -29.38 6.96
N GLY A 47 -7.52 -29.32 7.35
CA GLY A 47 -6.72 -30.51 7.68
C GLY A 47 -7.20 -31.31 8.90
N HIS A 48 -8.00 -30.71 9.77
CA HIS A 48 -8.67 -31.41 10.87
C HIS A 48 -10.08 -31.93 10.50
N GLN A 49 -10.51 -31.74 9.25
CA GLN A 49 -11.84 -32.11 8.76
C GLN A 49 -11.70 -33.21 7.69
N PRO A 50 -11.57 -34.49 8.09
CA PRO A 50 -11.28 -35.59 7.15
C PRO A 50 -12.37 -35.79 6.08
N ASP A 51 -13.61 -35.35 6.36
CA ASP A 51 -14.73 -35.37 5.41
C ASP A 51 -14.63 -34.28 4.33
N LEU A 52 -13.72 -33.30 4.47
CA LEU A 52 -13.49 -32.22 3.50
C LEU A 52 -12.09 -32.29 2.88
N LEU A 53 -11.07 -32.60 3.68
CA LEU A 53 -9.70 -32.80 3.21
C LEU A 53 -9.23 -34.17 3.70
N HIS A 54 -9.20 -35.12 2.77
CA HIS A 54 -8.96 -36.52 3.12
C HIS A 54 -7.56 -36.72 3.72
N PRO A 55 -7.38 -37.68 4.63
CA PRO A 55 -6.08 -37.94 5.26
C PRO A 55 -4.95 -38.17 4.25
N GLU A 56 -5.21 -38.87 3.15
CA GLU A 56 -4.20 -39.07 2.09
C GLU A 56 -3.84 -37.78 1.35
N THR A 57 -4.77 -36.83 1.24
CA THR A 57 -4.52 -35.51 0.65
C THR A 57 -3.70 -34.66 1.60
N VAL A 58 -3.98 -34.71 2.91
CA VAL A 58 -3.15 -34.06 3.93
C VAL A 58 -1.71 -34.59 3.89
N ALA A 59 -1.54 -35.92 3.80
CA ALA A 59 -0.22 -36.53 3.64
C ALA A 59 0.49 -36.02 2.38
N HIS A 60 -0.21 -35.98 1.23
CA HIS A 60 0.36 -35.46 -0.02
C HIS A 60 0.73 -33.98 0.07
N LEU A 61 -0.08 -33.15 0.74
CA LEU A 61 0.26 -31.74 0.98
C LEU A 61 1.58 -31.62 1.74
N LEU A 62 1.75 -32.38 2.83
CA LEU A 62 2.93 -32.32 3.69
C LEU A 62 4.18 -32.94 3.04
N ASP A 63 4.00 -34.02 2.28
CA ASP A 63 5.11 -34.83 1.74
C ASP A 63 5.57 -34.37 0.36
N VAL A 64 4.69 -33.71 -0.41
CA VAL A 64 4.93 -33.40 -1.83
C VAL A 64 4.76 -31.92 -2.13
N LEU A 65 3.69 -31.28 -1.67
CA LEU A 65 3.32 -29.94 -2.14
C LEU A 65 3.81 -28.78 -1.27
N LEU A 66 4.12 -29.00 0.01
CA LEU A 66 4.80 -28.03 0.87
C LEU A 66 6.27 -28.45 0.96
N VAL A 67 7.14 -27.80 0.19
CA VAL A 67 8.46 -28.36 -0.16
C VAL A 67 9.54 -28.01 0.85
N GLU A 68 9.33 -26.97 1.66
CA GLU A 68 10.27 -26.55 2.70
C GLU A 68 9.95 -27.20 4.05
N GLU A 69 10.97 -27.55 4.83
CA GLU A 69 10.84 -28.01 6.22
C GLU A 69 12.11 -27.77 7.05
N GLY A 70 12.02 -27.97 8.37
CA GLY A 70 13.14 -27.83 9.31
C GLY A 70 13.44 -26.38 9.69
N GLY A 71 14.56 -26.17 10.41
CA GLY A 71 14.88 -24.89 11.06
C GLY A 71 15.79 -23.92 10.29
N ALA A 72 16.11 -24.19 9.02
CA ALA A 72 17.09 -23.43 8.26
C ALA A 72 16.42 -22.48 7.24
N PRO A 73 16.11 -21.22 7.61
CA PRO A 73 15.45 -20.27 6.71
C PRO A 73 16.30 -19.95 5.49
N ARG A 74 15.65 -19.78 4.34
CA ARG A 74 16.30 -19.45 3.08
C ARG A 74 16.32 -17.94 2.86
N LEU A 75 17.49 -17.34 2.94
CA LEU A 75 17.68 -15.92 2.70
C LEU A 75 17.96 -15.59 1.23
N MET A 76 18.65 -16.48 0.53
CA MET A 76 19.18 -16.22 -0.81
C MET A 76 18.34 -16.90 -1.87
N VAL A 77 18.25 -16.26 -3.04
CA VAL A 77 17.59 -16.83 -4.21
C VAL A 77 18.25 -18.18 -4.55
N PRO A 78 17.50 -19.28 -4.69
CA PRO A 78 18.10 -20.59 -4.94
C PRO A 78 19.00 -20.59 -6.16
N ARG A 79 20.14 -21.29 -6.04
CA ARG A 79 21.17 -21.39 -7.09
C ARG A 79 21.90 -20.08 -7.41
N SER A 80 21.60 -18.96 -6.74
CA SER A 80 22.30 -17.68 -6.92
C SER A 80 23.74 -17.67 -6.41
N MET A 81 24.26 -18.79 -5.89
CA MET A 81 25.57 -18.89 -5.24
C MET A 81 25.72 -17.86 -4.11
N ASP A 82 24.64 -17.64 -3.37
CA ASP A 82 24.54 -16.66 -2.28
C ASP A 82 24.93 -15.23 -2.71
N MET A 83 24.65 -14.89 -3.97
CA MET A 83 24.93 -13.55 -4.50
C MET A 83 23.69 -12.63 -4.47
N ILE A 84 22.49 -13.21 -4.41
CA ILE A 84 21.24 -12.46 -4.53
C ILE A 84 20.35 -12.80 -3.33
N LEU A 85 20.11 -11.80 -2.48
CA LEU A 85 19.11 -11.88 -1.42
C LEU A 85 17.72 -11.99 -2.07
N ASP A 86 16.91 -12.93 -1.57
CA ASP A 86 15.52 -13.04 -2.02
C ASP A 86 14.70 -11.84 -1.51
N THR A 87 13.48 -11.70 -2.01
CA THR A 87 12.64 -10.54 -1.72
C THR A 87 11.75 -10.81 -0.51
N GLU A 88 11.37 -9.75 0.21
CA GLU A 88 10.56 -9.84 1.44
C GLU A 88 9.28 -10.67 1.28
N ASN A 89 8.54 -10.52 0.19
CA ASN A 89 7.35 -11.32 -0.07
C ASN A 89 7.70 -12.82 -0.22
N HIS A 90 8.81 -13.17 -0.85
CA HIS A 90 9.27 -14.56 -0.97
C HIS A 90 9.71 -15.12 0.39
N HIS A 91 10.40 -14.32 1.22
CA HIS A 91 10.72 -14.71 2.60
C HIS A 91 9.46 -15.00 3.41
N LEU A 92 8.47 -14.10 3.39
CA LEU A 92 7.20 -14.30 4.10
C LEU A 92 6.43 -15.53 3.60
N MET A 93 6.33 -15.73 2.28
CA MET A 93 5.59 -16.85 1.70
C MET A 93 6.29 -18.19 1.96
N THR A 94 7.59 -18.27 1.68
CA THR A 94 8.39 -19.49 1.82
C THR A 94 8.51 -19.88 3.29
N GLU A 95 8.99 -18.96 4.12
CA GLU A 95 9.30 -19.25 5.51
C GLU A 95 8.06 -19.27 6.40
N GLY A 96 7.01 -18.52 6.04
CA GLY A 96 5.70 -18.63 6.69
C GLY A 96 5.06 -20.00 6.44
N SER A 97 5.12 -20.50 5.19
CA SER A 97 4.64 -21.85 4.86
C SER A 97 5.47 -22.92 5.56
N ARG A 98 6.81 -22.79 5.60
CA ARG A 98 7.71 -23.69 6.34
C ARG A 98 7.39 -23.72 7.84
N TYR A 99 7.26 -22.54 8.45
CA TYR A 99 6.95 -22.41 9.88
C TYR A 99 5.66 -23.17 10.21
N LEU A 100 4.60 -22.94 9.44
CA LEU A 100 3.30 -23.58 9.66
C LEU A 100 3.29 -25.07 9.31
N LYS A 101 4.05 -25.51 8.30
CA LYS A 101 4.24 -26.95 8.03
C LYS A 101 4.96 -27.63 9.19
N ASN A 102 6.06 -27.07 9.68
CA ASN A 102 6.80 -27.60 10.82
C ASN A 102 5.89 -27.74 12.06
N GLN A 103 5.13 -26.69 12.38
CA GLN A 103 4.16 -26.73 13.49
C GLN A 103 3.14 -27.87 13.29
N TRP A 104 2.63 -28.05 12.07
CA TRP A 104 1.71 -29.16 11.78
C TRP A 104 2.37 -30.52 11.96
N LEU A 105 3.58 -30.71 11.43
CA LEU A 105 4.32 -31.98 11.55
C LEU A 105 4.67 -32.30 13.00
N PHE A 106 5.03 -31.30 13.78
CA PHE A 106 5.36 -31.44 15.19
C PHE A 106 4.14 -31.86 16.02
N SER A 107 2.97 -31.27 15.78
CA SER A 107 1.76 -31.52 16.58
C SER A 107 0.89 -32.66 16.03
N HIS A 108 0.96 -32.97 14.73
CA HIS A 108 0.02 -33.86 14.04
C HIS A 108 0.68 -34.78 12.98
N GLY A 109 2.01 -34.81 12.89
CA GLY A 109 2.72 -35.54 11.83
C GLY A 109 2.68 -37.07 11.94
N GLY A 110 2.18 -37.60 13.06
CA GLY A 110 2.14 -39.03 13.34
C GLY A 110 3.53 -39.63 13.65
N PRO A 111 3.64 -40.97 13.68
CA PRO A 111 4.85 -41.66 14.12
C PRO A 111 6.12 -41.23 13.38
N GLY A 112 7.14 -40.82 14.13
CA GLY A 112 8.45 -40.38 13.60
C GLY A 112 8.53 -38.89 13.23
N ARG A 113 7.41 -38.18 13.22
CA ARG A 113 7.34 -36.73 12.93
C ARG A 113 6.77 -35.93 14.11
N GLU A 114 5.72 -36.45 14.74
CA GLU A 114 5.13 -35.84 15.93
C GLU A 114 6.16 -35.78 17.07
N GLY A 115 6.28 -34.61 17.70
CA GLY A 115 7.27 -34.33 18.74
C GLY A 115 8.73 -34.33 18.26
N ASN A 116 9.02 -34.44 16.96
CA ASN A 116 10.38 -34.46 16.45
C ASN A 116 11.01 -33.05 16.54
N PRO A 117 12.17 -32.88 17.23
CA PRO A 117 12.82 -31.57 17.39
C PRO A 117 13.20 -30.89 16.07
N LEU A 118 13.30 -31.64 14.96
CA LEU A 118 13.49 -31.05 13.64
C LEU A 118 12.38 -30.04 13.27
N TYR A 119 11.16 -30.31 13.70
CA TYR A 119 9.96 -29.54 13.38
C TYR A 119 9.51 -28.60 14.52
N ASP A 120 10.23 -28.60 15.66
CA ASP A 120 9.94 -27.68 16.75
C ASP A 120 10.52 -26.30 16.44
N ASN A 121 9.67 -25.38 15.97
CA ASN A 121 10.08 -24.03 15.58
C ASN A 121 10.76 -23.24 16.71
N ARG A 122 10.44 -23.54 17.97
CA ARG A 122 10.99 -22.85 19.14
C ARG A 122 12.44 -23.20 19.38
N THR A 123 12.81 -24.46 19.11
CA THR A 123 14.15 -24.98 19.40
C THR A 123 15.03 -25.12 18.17
N ASN A 124 14.44 -25.23 16.97
CA ASN A 124 15.18 -25.35 15.71
C ASN A 124 15.66 -23.99 15.14
N GLY A 125 15.27 -22.87 15.75
CA GLY A 125 15.69 -21.51 15.38
C GLY A 125 14.76 -20.76 14.41
N LEU A 126 13.77 -21.43 13.82
CA LEU A 126 12.88 -20.80 12.83
C LEU A 126 11.95 -19.75 13.45
N GLU A 127 11.47 -19.95 14.69
CA GLU A 127 10.65 -18.96 15.37
C GLU A 127 11.42 -17.66 15.64
N ALA A 128 12.63 -17.77 16.17
CA ALA A 128 13.48 -16.61 16.42
C ALA A 128 13.75 -15.81 15.13
N TRP A 129 13.96 -16.52 14.02
CA TRP A 129 14.12 -15.87 12.72
C TRP A 129 12.83 -15.18 12.24
N MET A 130 11.68 -15.84 12.35
CA MET A 130 10.39 -15.28 11.93
C MET A 130 10.03 -14.03 12.74
N VAL A 131 10.25 -14.06 14.05
CA VAL A 131 10.06 -12.89 14.94
C VAL A 131 10.95 -11.75 14.47
N ALA A 132 12.25 -11.97 14.32
CA ALA A 132 13.18 -10.93 13.88
C ALA A 132 12.80 -10.33 12.50
N HIS A 133 12.31 -11.17 11.58
CA HIS A 133 11.86 -10.71 10.26
C HIS A 133 10.59 -9.86 10.34
N LEU A 134 9.60 -10.25 11.15
CA LEU A 134 8.38 -9.45 11.36
C LEU A 134 8.66 -8.15 12.12
N GLU A 135 9.64 -8.14 13.03
CA GLU A 135 10.13 -6.91 13.66
C GLU A 135 10.81 -5.97 12.66
N GLU A 136 11.58 -6.50 11.70
CA GLU A 136 12.13 -5.70 10.60
C GLU A 136 11.00 -5.05 9.78
N ILE A 137 9.93 -5.79 9.47
CA ILE A 137 8.75 -5.25 8.79
C ILE A 137 8.03 -4.21 9.65
N ARG A 138 7.93 -4.41 10.97
CA ARG A 138 7.39 -3.41 11.90
C ARG A 138 8.20 -2.12 11.84
N ASP A 139 9.52 -2.22 11.85
CA ASP A 139 10.42 -1.06 12.02
C ASP A 139 10.71 -0.33 10.70
N HIS A 140 10.70 -1.04 9.57
CA HIS A 140 10.99 -0.46 8.24
C HIS A 140 9.81 -0.44 7.26
N GLY A 141 8.76 -1.20 7.55
CA GLY A 141 7.55 -1.30 6.74
C GLY A 141 7.74 -2.29 5.60
N VAL A 142 6.63 -2.71 5.01
CA VAL A 142 6.64 -3.63 3.86
C VAL A 142 7.40 -3.03 2.69
N TYR A 143 8.48 -3.69 2.28
CA TYR A 143 9.31 -3.27 1.16
C TYR A 143 8.51 -3.24 -0.14
N GLU A 144 7.62 -4.20 -0.37
CA GLU A 144 6.85 -4.34 -1.63
C GLU A 144 5.53 -3.55 -1.68
N PHE A 145 5.48 -2.42 -0.96
CA PHE A 145 4.33 -1.53 -0.96
C PHE A 145 3.83 -1.19 -2.39
N ASN A 146 2.51 -1.23 -2.55
CA ASN A 146 1.77 -0.91 -3.80
C ASN A 146 2.16 -1.75 -5.02
N SER A 147 2.87 -2.88 -4.83
CA SER A 147 3.38 -3.68 -5.95
C SER A 147 2.36 -4.66 -6.52
N GLN A 148 2.26 -4.77 -7.85
CA GLN A 148 1.32 -5.67 -8.54
C GLN A 148 2.01 -6.88 -9.19
N PRO A 149 1.67 -8.13 -8.81
CA PRO A 149 0.63 -8.54 -7.84
C PRO A 149 1.13 -8.69 -6.40
N TYR A 150 2.42 -8.44 -6.13
CA TYR A 150 3.12 -8.98 -4.96
C TYR A 150 2.54 -8.55 -3.60
N LEU A 151 2.00 -7.34 -3.48
CA LEU A 151 1.38 -6.87 -2.25
C LEU A 151 0.24 -7.79 -1.77
N GLY A 152 -0.55 -8.35 -2.69
CA GLY A 152 -1.61 -9.29 -2.35
C GLY A 152 -1.07 -10.56 -1.68
N TYR A 153 0.07 -11.06 -2.16
CA TYR A 153 0.70 -12.24 -1.60
C TYR A 153 1.39 -11.98 -0.26
N THR A 154 1.98 -10.79 -0.07
CA THR A 154 2.44 -10.34 1.26
C THR A 154 1.27 -10.36 2.26
N VAL A 155 0.12 -9.78 1.89
CA VAL A 155 -1.09 -9.80 2.74
C VAL A 155 -1.51 -11.23 3.05
N GLN A 156 -1.53 -12.12 2.05
CA GLN A 156 -1.88 -13.52 2.24
C GLN A 156 -0.96 -14.25 3.22
N ALA A 157 0.36 -14.10 3.09
CA ALA A 157 1.33 -14.73 3.98
C ALA A 157 1.16 -14.23 5.43
N LEU A 158 0.95 -12.91 5.60
CA LEU A 158 0.66 -12.33 6.90
C LEU A 158 -0.67 -12.81 7.49
N LEU A 159 -1.72 -13.00 6.68
CA LEU A 159 -2.98 -13.58 7.13
C LEU A 159 -2.79 -15.01 7.67
N ASN A 160 -1.96 -15.82 7.02
CA ASN A 160 -1.63 -17.15 7.54
C ASN A 160 -0.90 -17.07 8.89
N LEU A 161 0.10 -16.18 8.99
CA LEU A 161 0.90 -15.98 10.22
C LEU A 161 0.11 -15.28 11.35
N GLU A 162 -0.99 -14.59 11.03
CA GLU A 162 -1.91 -14.06 12.03
C GLU A 162 -2.93 -15.11 12.48
N ALA A 163 -3.35 -16.01 11.59
CA ALA A 163 -4.42 -16.95 11.89
C ALA A 163 -3.94 -18.20 12.65
N PHE A 164 -2.79 -18.75 12.27
CA PHE A 164 -2.48 -20.16 12.53
C PHE A 164 -1.33 -20.47 13.50
N PRO A 165 -0.30 -19.62 13.73
CA PRO A 165 0.78 -19.93 14.66
C PRO A 165 0.30 -20.19 16.09
N GLU A 166 0.89 -21.17 16.76
CA GLU A 166 0.75 -21.36 18.21
C GLU A 166 1.50 -20.28 19.01
N SER A 167 2.46 -19.59 18.39
CA SER A 167 3.18 -18.48 18.99
C SER A 167 2.37 -17.19 18.95
N GLU A 168 1.98 -16.70 20.12
CA GLU A 168 1.31 -15.40 20.28
C GLU A 168 2.18 -14.22 19.81
N GLU A 169 3.50 -14.35 19.89
CA GLU A 169 4.43 -13.31 19.45
C GLU A 169 4.42 -13.18 17.92
N VAL A 170 4.56 -14.29 17.20
CA VAL A 170 4.47 -14.32 15.72
C VAL A 170 3.10 -13.80 15.28
N ARG A 171 2.03 -14.27 15.92
CA ARG A 171 0.65 -13.83 15.67
C ARG A 171 0.49 -12.32 15.85
N GLY A 172 0.96 -11.78 16.97
CA GLY A 172 0.86 -10.37 17.33
C GLY A 172 1.63 -9.47 16.36
N LEU A 173 2.85 -9.87 15.98
CA LEU A 173 3.66 -9.11 15.01
C LEU A 173 3.05 -9.14 13.60
N ALA A 174 2.54 -10.29 13.15
CA ALA A 174 1.83 -10.39 11.88
C ALA A 174 0.57 -9.51 11.84
N ARG A 175 -0.21 -9.50 12.94
CA ARG A 175 -1.36 -8.60 13.09
C ARG A 175 -0.95 -7.14 13.04
N LEU A 176 0.11 -6.74 13.74
CA LEU A 176 0.62 -5.38 13.72
C LEU A 176 1.05 -4.94 12.31
N ALA A 177 1.70 -5.83 11.55
CA ALA A 177 2.05 -5.56 10.16
C ALA A 177 0.80 -5.34 9.29
N LEU A 178 -0.20 -6.22 9.38
CA LEU A 178 -1.48 -6.07 8.67
C LEU A 178 -2.19 -4.75 9.03
N ASP A 179 -2.29 -4.45 10.33
CA ASP A 179 -2.93 -3.24 10.85
C ASP A 179 -2.21 -1.98 10.35
N THR A 180 -0.88 -1.98 10.32
CA THR A 180 -0.08 -0.88 9.79
C THR A 180 -0.31 -0.68 8.29
N MET A 181 -0.30 -1.75 7.50
CA MET A 181 -0.61 -1.68 6.07
C MET A 181 -2.02 -1.11 5.83
N ASN A 182 -2.99 -1.56 6.62
CA ASN A 182 -4.39 -1.14 6.50
C ASN A 182 -4.60 0.32 6.92
N ALA A 183 -3.90 0.80 7.95
CA ALA A 183 -3.91 2.22 8.33
C ALA A 183 -3.34 3.10 7.21
N GLN A 184 -2.21 2.69 6.60
CA GLN A 184 -1.60 3.39 5.46
C GLN A 184 -2.54 3.44 4.25
N TYR A 185 -3.25 2.34 3.95
CA TYR A 185 -4.25 2.32 2.89
C TYR A 185 -5.44 3.25 3.21
N ALA A 186 -5.95 3.23 4.45
CA ALA A 186 -7.11 4.02 4.86
C ALA A 186 -6.86 5.53 4.70
N VAL A 187 -5.67 6.01 5.07
CA VAL A 187 -5.29 7.42 4.87
C VAL A 187 -4.90 7.72 3.42
N GLY A 188 -4.38 6.74 2.69
CA GLY A 188 -3.91 6.90 1.32
C GLY A 188 -4.95 6.64 0.22
N SER A 189 -6.20 6.37 0.57
CA SER A 189 -7.28 6.07 -0.40
C SER A 189 -8.55 6.90 -0.18
N LEU A 190 -9.33 7.11 -1.23
CA LEU A 190 -10.67 7.73 -1.18
C LEU A 190 -11.61 6.96 -2.10
N ASP A 191 -12.74 6.47 -1.59
CA ASP A 191 -13.67 5.61 -2.33
C ASP A 191 -12.97 4.40 -2.98
N PHE A 192 -12.03 3.76 -2.27
CA PHE A 192 -11.23 2.65 -2.78
C PHE A 192 -10.37 3.00 -4.02
N ARG A 193 -10.00 4.28 -4.16
CA ARG A 193 -9.09 4.77 -5.20
C ARG A 193 -7.86 5.38 -4.55
N ARG A 194 -6.69 5.18 -5.17
CA ARG A 194 -5.44 5.83 -4.78
C ARG A 194 -4.48 5.97 -5.96
N CYS A 195 -3.58 6.95 -5.88
CA CYS A 195 -2.49 7.16 -6.82
C CYS A 195 -1.15 7.25 -6.07
N ALA A 196 -0.83 6.20 -5.33
CA ALA A 196 0.39 6.13 -4.53
C ALA A 196 1.61 5.78 -5.40
N PRO A 197 2.84 6.10 -4.94
CA PRO A 197 4.07 5.69 -5.62
C PRO A 197 4.07 4.17 -5.80
N TYR A 198 4.49 3.71 -6.98
CA TYR A 198 4.41 2.30 -7.34
C TYR A 198 5.77 1.63 -7.21
N ARG A 199 5.81 0.36 -6.82
CA ARG A 199 7.06 -0.41 -6.69
C ARG A 199 7.04 -1.70 -7.50
N ARG A 200 8.25 -2.13 -7.92
CA ARG A 200 8.56 -3.24 -8.84
C ARG A 200 7.95 -3.04 -10.22
N ARG A 201 8.22 -3.96 -11.15
CA ARG A 201 7.56 -4.05 -12.47
C ARG A 201 7.29 -2.69 -13.13
N LEU A 202 8.36 -1.96 -13.46
CA LEU A 202 8.31 -0.58 -13.96
C LEU A 202 7.29 -0.39 -15.10
N GLU A 203 7.06 -1.43 -15.91
CA GLU A 203 6.09 -1.47 -17.00
C GLU A 203 4.63 -1.29 -16.54
N LYS A 204 4.29 -1.62 -15.29
CA LYS A 204 2.95 -1.43 -14.70
C LYS A 204 2.78 -0.09 -14.01
N GLY A 205 3.87 0.59 -13.65
CA GLY A 205 3.82 1.75 -12.76
C GLY A 205 3.12 2.99 -13.33
N MET A 206 2.89 3.04 -14.64
CA MET A 206 2.18 4.15 -15.30
C MET A 206 0.70 3.84 -15.59
N ASN A 207 0.13 2.77 -15.02
CA ASN A 207 -1.29 2.44 -15.20
C ASN A 207 -2.20 3.57 -14.67
N PRO A 208 -3.07 4.17 -15.50
CA PRO A 208 -3.87 5.33 -15.06
C PRO A 208 -5.03 4.95 -14.12
N LEU A 209 -5.40 3.67 -14.02
CA LEU A 209 -6.50 3.19 -13.19
C LEU A 209 -6.22 3.39 -11.70
N LEU A 210 -7.17 3.98 -10.98
CA LEU A 210 -7.01 4.34 -9.57
C LEU A 210 -7.46 3.26 -8.58
N ALA A 211 -8.24 2.28 -9.06
CA ALA A 211 -8.76 1.17 -8.24
C ALA A 211 -8.00 -0.15 -8.45
N ASN A 212 -6.83 -0.10 -9.12
CA ASN A 212 -6.06 -1.30 -9.50
C ASN A 212 -5.01 -1.71 -8.45
N ASP A 213 -4.95 -1.03 -7.30
CA ASP A 213 -4.05 -1.43 -6.21
C ASP A 213 -4.48 -2.80 -5.64
N PRO A 214 -3.60 -3.82 -5.54
CA PRO A 214 -3.96 -5.14 -5.03
C PRO A 214 -4.62 -5.12 -3.65
N HIS A 215 -4.23 -4.17 -2.79
CA HIS A 215 -4.80 -4.01 -1.46
C HIS A 215 -6.27 -3.58 -1.51
N THR A 216 -6.68 -2.89 -2.57
CA THR A 216 -8.06 -2.44 -2.76
C THR A 216 -9.05 -3.58 -2.74
N GLN A 217 -8.70 -4.74 -3.31
CA GLN A 217 -9.60 -5.88 -3.37
C GLN A 217 -9.86 -6.47 -1.98
N VAL A 218 -8.81 -6.56 -1.18
CA VAL A 218 -8.86 -7.01 0.21
C VAL A 218 -9.65 -6.02 1.07
N MET A 219 -9.36 -4.73 0.95
CA MET A 219 -10.05 -3.68 1.71
C MET A 219 -11.54 -3.60 1.39
N ARG A 220 -11.94 -3.84 0.14
CA ARG A 220 -13.35 -3.94 -0.27
C ARG A 220 -14.08 -5.05 0.47
N VAL A 221 -13.45 -6.22 0.62
CA VAL A 221 -14.03 -7.35 1.36
C VAL A 221 -14.20 -7.00 2.84
N TRP A 222 -13.16 -6.45 3.48
CA TRP A 222 -13.22 -6.12 4.90
C TRP A 222 -14.15 -4.95 5.23
N CYS A 223 -14.39 -4.05 4.28
CA CYS A 223 -15.36 -2.97 4.44
C CYS A 223 -16.78 -3.35 3.96
N ALA A 224 -16.96 -4.55 3.40
CA ALA A 224 -18.23 -4.96 2.81
C ALA A 224 -19.45 -4.94 3.72
N PRO A 225 -19.36 -5.33 5.00
CA PRO A 225 -20.52 -5.32 5.90
C PRO A 225 -21.20 -3.95 6.02
N GLU A 226 -20.48 -2.85 5.78
CA GLU A 226 -20.96 -1.48 5.95
C GLU A 226 -20.99 -0.67 4.64
N SER A 227 -20.36 -1.19 3.57
CA SER A 227 -20.33 -0.50 2.28
C SER A 227 -21.66 -0.66 1.53
N LYS A 228 -22.38 0.44 1.36
CA LYS A 228 -23.59 0.51 0.51
C LYS A 228 -23.31 0.36 -0.99
N THR A 229 -22.04 0.35 -1.38
CA THR A 229 -21.60 0.32 -2.78
C THR A 229 -20.46 -0.68 -2.94
N LEU A 230 -20.81 -1.95 -3.03
CA LEU A 230 -19.89 -2.96 -3.55
C LEU A 230 -20.42 -3.52 -4.85
N ALA A 231 -19.92 -2.99 -5.95
CA ALA A 231 -19.76 -3.80 -7.14
C ALA A 231 -18.59 -4.75 -6.88
N VAL A 232 -18.88 -5.98 -6.45
CA VAL A 232 -17.92 -7.07 -6.40
C VAL A 232 -17.64 -7.50 -7.84
N ALA A 233 -16.80 -6.75 -8.54
CA ALA A 233 -16.10 -7.19 -9.74
C ALA A 233 -15.09 -6.12 -10.16
N SER A 234 -13.87 -6.24 -9.65
CA SER A 234 -12.72 -5.78 -10.42
C SER A 234 -12.14 -7.02 -11.11
N ARG A 235 -11.94 -6.93 -12.44
CA ARG A 235 -11.25 -7.99 -13.21
C ARG A 235 -9.80 -8.03 -12.73
N GLY A 236 -9.42 -9.11 -12.07
CA GLY A 236 -8.07 -9.34 -11.56
C GLY A 236 -8.06 -9.59 -10.06
N ASP A 237 -7.49 -10.73 -9.67
CA ASP A 237 -7.14 -11.11 -8.29
C ASP A 237 -8.31 -11.44 -7.32
N GLY A 238 -9.35 -12.12 -7.83
CA GLY A 238 -10.43 -12.66 -6.99
C GLY A 238 -9.98 -13.64 -5.90
N HIS A 239 -8.80 -14.27 -6.04
CA HIS A 239 -8.26 -15.18 -5.03
C HIS A 239 -7.86 -14.45 -3.74
N GLN A 240 -7.26 -13.25 -3.82
CA GLN A 240 -6.91 -12.48 -2.62
C GLN A 240 -8.14 -11.99 -1.88
N ALA A 241 -9.19 -11.58 -2.61
CA ALA A 241 -10.48 -11.24 -2.02
C ALA A 241 -11.14 -12.45 -1.32
N LEU A 242 -11.05 -13.65 -1.93
CA LEU A 242 -11.56 -14.87 -1.32
C LEU A 242 -10.84 -15.17 0.00
N LEU A 243 -9.51 -15.09 0.02
CA LEU A 243 -8.71 -15.33 1.21
C LEU A 243 -9.03 -14.31 2.31
N ALA A 244 -9.11 -13.03 1.97
CA ALA A 244 -9.55 -11.98 2.89
C ALA A 244 -10.93 -12.24 3.51
N ALA A 245 -11.83 -12.94 2.79
CA ALA A 245 -13.18 -13.24 3.24
C ALA A 245 -13.27 -14.48 4.16
N VAL A 246 -12.36 -15.45 4.00
CA VAL A 246 -12.40 -16.72 4.76
C VAL A 246 -11.44 -16.74 5.95
N MET A 247 -10.42 -15.88 5.95
CA MET A 247 -9.45 -15.77 7.04
C MET A 247 -10.06 -15.05 8.26
N PRO A 248 -9.62 -15.39 9.49
CA PRO A 248 -10.23 -14.89 10.71
C PRO A 248 -9.94 -13.41 11.00
N TYR A 249 -8.87 -12.85 10.43
CA TYR A 249 -8.51 -11.44 10.60
C TYR A 249 -9.69 -10.50 10.36
N GLN A 250 -9.87 -9.55 11.26
CA GLN A 250 -10.87 -8.50 11.16
C GLN A 250 -10.17 -7.16 11.12
N LEU A 251 -10.47 -6.38 10.07
CA LEU A 251 -10.02 -5.00 9.95
C LEU A 251 -10.50 -4.19 11.17
N PRO A 252 -9.60 -3.50 11.90
CA PRO A 252 -9.99 -2.62 12.99
C PRO A 252 -11.10 -1.62 12.59
N PRO A 253 -12.14 -1.43 13.41
CA PRO A 253 -13.28 -0.56 13.07
C PRO A 253 -12.88 0.86 12.70
N ALA A 254 -11.85 1.41 13.36
CA ALA A 254 -11.32 2.72 13.05
C ALA A 254 -10.79 2.81 11.61
N PHE A 255 -9.96 1.86 11.18
CA PHE A 255 -9.41 1.84 9.82
C PHE A 255 -10.50 1.63 8.77
N ARG A 256 -11.53 0.86 9.10
CA ARG A 256 -12.74 0.73 8.26
C ARG A 256 -13.45 2.09 8.10
N ALA A 257 -13.69 2.80 9.20
CA ALA A 257 -14.33 4.12 9.17
C ALA A 257 -13.49 5.16 8.40
N TRP A 258 -12.18 5.16 8.61
CA TRP A 258 -11.22 6.00 7.87
C TRP A 258 -11.21 5.70 6.36
N THR A 259 -11.38 4.43 5.98
CA THR A 259 -11.47 4.00 4.57
C THR A 259 -12.76 4.46 3.90
N LEU A 260 -13.90 4.31 4.59
CA LEU A 260 -15.23 4.56 4.01
C LEU A 260 -15.61 6.05 4.00
N ALA A 261 -15.46 6.73 5.14
CA ALA A 261 -16.04 8.04 5.36
C ALA A 261 -15.00 9.15 5.58
N LYS A 262 -13.82 8.83 6.16
CA LYS A 262 -12.83 9.79 6.69
C LYS A 262 -13.48 10.76 7.70
N PRO A 263 -13.20 10.66 9.00
CA PRO A 263 -13.97 11.40 10.00
C PRO A 263 -13.65 12.90 10.05
N ARG A 264 -12.47 13.31 9.59
CA ARG A 264 -11.95 14.68 9.71
C ARG A 264 -10.86 14.95 8.68
N GLU A 265 -10.43 16.20 8.62
CA GLU A 265 -9.21 16.57 7.91
C GLU A 265 -7.96 16.04 8.61
N TYR A 266 -6.97 15.65 7.80
CA TYR A 266 -5.68 15.16 8.26
C TYR A 266 -4.54 15.52 7.29
N PHE A 267 -3.33 15.47 7.82
CA PHE A 267 -2.08 15.49 7.08
C PHE A 267 -1.10 14.48 7.66
N VAL A 268 -0.58 13.58 6.82
CA VAL A 268 0.32 12.49 7.21
C VAL A 268 1.46 12.35 6.21
N LYS A 269 2.63 11.98 6.73
CA LYS A 269 3.84 11.60 5.99
C LYS A 269 4.23 10.20 6.45
N ILE A 270 4.48 9.33 5.49
CA ILE A 270 4.89 7.94 5.69
C ILE A 270 6.27 7.79 5.09
N GLY A 271 7.28 7.70 5.96
CA GLY A 271 8.64 7.34 5.59
C GLY A 271 8.73 5.86 5.19
N ARG A 272 9.64 5.54 4.29
CA ARG A 272 9.91 4.17 3.80
C ARG A 272 11.38 3.79 3.94
N GLY A 273 12.13 4.55 4.74
CA GLY A 273 13.57 4.37 4.97
C GLY A 273 14.48 4.79 3.80
N LEU A 274 15.76 4.47 3.96
CA LEU A 274 16.83 4.91 3.09
C LEU A 274 16.64 4.46 1.63
N GLY A 275 16.67 5.42 0.71
CA GLY A 275 16.62 5.11 -0.73
C GLY A 275 15.21 4.76 -1.23
N ALA A 276 14.18 4.91 -0.40
CA ALA A 276 12.79 4.68 -0.76
C ALA A 276 12.06 5.99 -1.13
N SER A 277 10.77 5.86 -1.48
CA SER A 277 9.88 6.99 -1.77
C SER A 277 8.90 7.12 -0.61
N PRO A 278 8.74 8.32 -0.03
CA PRO A 278 7.71 8.54 0.97
C PRO A 278 6.32 8.54 0.33
N GLU A 279 5.30 8.38 1.16
CA GLU A 279 3.91 8.69 0.82
C GLU A 279 3.43 9.86 1.69
N ILE A 280 2.80 10.87 1.08
CA ILE A 280 2.35 12.08 1.77
C ILE A 280 0.90 12.33 1.38
N TYR A 281 0.05 12.50 2.38
CA TYR A 281 -1.38 12.68 2.18
C TYR A 281 -1.89 13.87 2.96
N SER A 282 -2.69 14.70 2.30
CA SER A 282 -3.62 15.62 2.95
C SER A 282 -5.02 15.23 2.53
N GLY A 283 -5.89 14.91 3.46
CA GLY A 283 -7.23 14.46 3.15
C GLY A 283 -8.27 15.01 4.10
N SER A 284 -9.53 14.85 3.73
CA SER A 284 -10.72 15.23 4.48
C SER A 284 -11.87 14.28 4.12
N PRO A 285 -13.09 14.44 4.69
CA PRO A 285 -14.26 13.72 4.22
C PRO A 285 -14.50 13.87 2.71
N ASP A 286 -14.14 15.01 2.10
CA ASP A 286 -14.52 15.36 0.71
C ASP A 286 -13.41 15.14 -0.33
N PHE A 287 -12.15 15.10 0.11
CA PHE A 287 -11.01 15.01 -0.81
C PHE A 287 -9.85 14.19 -0.24
N LEU A 288 -8.97 13.75 -1.16
CA LEU A 288 -7.66 13.22 -0.86
C LEU A 288 -6.63 13.77 -1.83
N LEU A 289 -5.68 14.53 -1.33
CA LEU A 289 -4.50 15.01 -2.04
C LEU A 289 -3.31 14.13 -1.66
N GLY A 290 -2.82 13.35 -2.62
CA GLY A 290 -1.72 12.41 -2.43
C GLY A 290 -0.50 12.75 -3.26
N SER A 291 0.69 12.61 -2.67
CA SER A 291 1.95 12.71 -3.39
C SER A 291 2.15 11.50 -4.30
N GLY A 292 2.63 11.74 -5.52
CA GLY A 292 3.00 10.66 -6.42
C GLY A 292 4.40 10.07 -6.18
N GLY A 293 5.15 10.61 -5.23
CA GLY A 293 6.45 10.09 -4.81
C GLY A 293 7.58 10.46 -5.74
N VAL A 294 8.63 9.65 -5.71
CA VAL A 294 9.94 10.02 -6.28
C VAL A 294 10.70 8.78 -6.73
N PHE A 295 11.32 8.89 -7.90
CA PHE A 295 12.20 7.83 -8.39
C PHE A 295 13.50 7.81 -7.58
N ARG A 296 13.99 6.62 -7.20
CA ARG A 296 15.21 6.48 -6.38
C ARG A 296 16.26 5.58 -7.04
N GLY A 297 16.28 5.56 -8.37
CA GLY A 297 17.18 4.70 -9.14
C GLY A 297 16.57 3.34 -9.45
N LEU A 298 17.15 2.66 -10.44
CA LEU A 298 16.64 1.38 -10.93
C LEU A 298 16.63 0.29 -9.85
N ARG A 299 17.61 0.31 -8.94
CA ARG A 299 17.70 -0.65 -7.83
C ARG A 299 16.54 -0.52 -6.84
N ALA A 300 16.05 0.69 -6.59
CA ALA A 300 14.89 0.89 -5.72
C ALA A 300 13.61 0.31 -6.32
N SER A 301 13.56 0.18 -7.67
CA SER A 301 12.40 -0.30 -8.42
C SER A 301 11.12 0.50 -8.16
N ILE A 302 11.23 1.80 -7.89
CA ILE A 302 10.09 2.68 -7.63
C ILE A 302 9.73 3.44 -8.91
N VAL A 303 8.45 3.66 -9.16
CA VAL A 303 7.93 4.54 -10.21
C VAL A 303 7.22 5.70 -9.55
N ALA A 304 7.72 6.91 -9.81
CA ALA A 304 7.03 8.13 -9.41
C ALA A 304 5.75 8.33 -10.24
N ARG A 305 4.69 8.72 -9.57
CA ARG A 305 3.36 9.01 -10.10
C ARG A 305 3.10 10.52 -10.06
N PRO A 306 2.02 11.02 -10.69
CA PRO A 306 1.58 12.40 -10.49
C PRO A 306 1.12 12.67 -9.06
N THR A 307 1.37 13.88 -8.54
CA THR A 307 0.65 14.38 -7.36
C THR A 307 -0.81 14.54 -7.73
N THR A 308 -1.73 13.93 -7.00
CA THR A 308 -3.13 13.75 -7.44
C THR A 308 -4.11 14.22 -6.37
N LEU A 309 -5.12 14.99 -6.77
CA LEU A 309 -6.30 15.31 -5.97
C LEU A 309 -7.46 14.42 -6.42
N LEU A 310 -7.94 13.58 -5.50
CA LEU A 310 -9.14 12.77 -5.63
C LEU A 310 -10.30 13.46 -4.92
N LEU A 311 -11.47 13.48 -5.57
CA LEU A 311 -12.74 13.98 -5.03
C LEU A 311 -13.76 12.84 -5.01
N ARG A 312 -14.90 12.96 -4.34
CA ARG A 312 -15.95 11.90 -4.30
C ARG A 312 -16.78 11.75 -5.59
N ASP A 313 -16.15 11.95 -6.74
CA ASP A 313 -16.74 11.82 -8.07
C ASP A 313 -16.63 10.43 -8.69
N ARG A 314 -15.92 9.51 -8.02
CA ARG A 314 -15.67 8.14 -8.49
C ARG A 314 -14.97 8.06 -9.85
N ALA A 315 -14.19 9.07 -10.23
CA ALA A 315 -13.35 9.02 -11.42
C ALA A 315 -12.52 7.71 -11.45
N PRO A 316 -12.58 6.91 -12.53
CA PRO A 316 -11.96 5.58 -12.57
C PRO A 316 -10.44 5.63 -12.78
N ASP A 317 -9.94 6.72 -13.35
CA ASP A 317 -8.57 6.91 -13.73
C ASP A 317 -8.10 8.37 -13.56
N LEU A 318 -6.80 8.58 -13.76
CA LEU A 318 -6.13 9.87 -13.60
C LEU A 318 -6.70 11.01 -14.47
N SER A 319 -7.31 10.72 -15.62
CA SER A 319 -7.81 11.76 -16.52
C SER A 319 -9.01 12.52 -15.94
N GLY A 320 -9.75 11.88 -15.02
CA GLY A 320 -10.85 12.51 -14.29
C GLY A 320 -10.42 13.24 -13.01
N CYS A 321 -9.11 13.38 -12.75
CA CYS A 321 -8.59 13.96 -11.50
C CYS A 321 -7.71 15.18 -11.78
N PHE A 322 -7.74 16.16 -10.87
CA PHE A 322 -6.71 17.21 -10.87
C PHE A 322 -5.38 16.59 -10.50
N HIS A 323 -4.34 16.82 -11.30
CA HIS A 323 -3.02 16.25 -11.00
C HIS A 323 -1.87 17.09 -11.54
N ILE A 324 -0.73 17.00 -10.86
CA ILE A 324 0.52 17.64 -11.26
C ILE A 324 1.49 16.51 -11.64
N PRO A 325 1.73 16.27 -12.94
CA PRO A 325 2.81 15.38 -13.34
C PRO A 325 4.15 16.07 -13.08
N GLY A 326 5.25 15.32 -13.06
CA GLY A 326 6.57 15.94 -13.00
C GLY A 326 7.02 16.37 -14.39
N GLN A 327 7.95 17.32 -14.46
CA GLN A 327 8.55 17.70 -15.74
C GLN A 327 9.35 16.52 -16.35
N GLY A 328 9.14 16.24 -17.63
CA GLY A 328 9.86 15.21 -18.36
C GLY A 328 9.40 13.79 -18.03
N ARG A 329 10.33 12.82 -18.10
CA ARG A 329 10.02 11.40 -17.87
C ARG A 329 9.95 11.08 -16.38
N TRP A 330 9.12 10.10 -16.00
CA TRP A 330 8.80 9.77 -14.60
C TRP A 330 10.01 9.49 -13.70
N TRP A 331 11.12 9.01 -14.24
CA TRP A 331 12.34 8.76 -13.47
C TRP A 331 13.12 10.05 -13.09
N HIS A 332 12.70 11.21 -13.58
CA HIS A 332 13.21 12.51 -13.14
C HIS A 332 12.34 13.18 -12.08
N TRP A 333 11.14 12.63 -11.82
CA TRP A 333 10.16 13.31 -11.00
C TRP A 333 10.50 13.25 -9.51
N ASN A 334 10.17 14.35 -8.83
CA ASN A 334 10.06 14.45 -7.38
C ASN A 334 8.69 15.04 -7.04
N ASN A 335 7.66 14.20 -7.12
CA ASN A 335 6.27 14.59 -6.92
C ASN A 335 5.85 14.40 -5.45
N THR A 336 6.70 14.88 -4.55
CA THR A 336 6.47 14.85 -3.09
C THR A 336 6.05 16.21 -2.54
N GLY A 337 5.85 17.22 -3.39
CA GLY A 337 5.45 18.58 -3.02
C GLY A 337 3.99 18.70 -2.54
N VAL A 338 3.61 17.93 -1.52
CA VAL A 338 2.30 17.96 -0.87
C VAL A 338 2.46 18.43 0.57
N HIS A 339 1.56 19.30 1.02
CA HIS A 339 1.38 19.70 2.40
C HIS A 339 -0.13 19.78 2.72
N ARG A 340 -0.50 20.07 3.96
CA ARG A 340 -1.91 20.28 4.36
C ARG A 340 -2.62 21.25 3.40
N ARG A 341 -3.67 20.75 2.72
CA ARG A 341 -4.52 21.44 1.73
C ARG A 341 -3.75 22.03 0.54
N PHE A 342 -2.53 21.57 0.26
CA PHE A 342 -1.64 22.22 -0.68
C PHE A 342 -0.80 21.23 -1.48
N ALA A 343 -0.67 21.47 -2.79
CA ALA A 343 0.29 20.77 -3.63
C ALA A 343 0.97 21.71 -4.61
N VAL A 344 2.22 21.42 -4.92
CA VAL A 344 3.02 22.18 -5.87
C VAL A 344 3.95 21.25 -6.65
N GLY A 345 4.24 21.60 -7.89
CA GLY A 345 5.22 20.89 -8.71
C GLY A 345 5.80 21.76 -9.83
N ASN A 346 6.80 21.21 -10.52
CA ASN A 346 7.51 21.87 -11.61
C ASN A 346 6.84 21.68 -12.99
N TYR A 347 5.53 21.44 -13.00
CA TYR A 347 4.73 21.30 -14.20
C TYR A 347 3.31 21.84 -13.95
N PRO A 348 2.61 22.35 -14.98
CA PRO A 348 1.21 22.75 -14.84
C PRO A 348 0.31 21.66 -14.24
N VAL A 349 -0.69 22.07 -13.48
CA VAL A 349 -1.81 21.25 -13.05
C VAL A 349 -2.62 20.86 -14.29
N SER A 350 -2.78 19.55 -14.50
CA SER A 350 -3.78 19.00 -15.39
C SER A 350 -5.15 19.14 -14.72
N ILE A 351 -6.06 19.84 -15.38
CA ILE A 351 -7.43 20.06 -14.92
C ILE A 351 -8.35 19.13 -15.74
N PRO A 352 -9.10 18.24 -15.07
CA PRO A 352 -10.06 17.35 -15.74
C PRO A 352 -11.22 18.13 -16.39
N GLU A 353 -11.73 17.63 -17.52
CA GLU A 353 -12.71 18.33 -18.37
C GLU A 353 -14.04 18.63 -17.66
N ASN A 354 -14.44 17.76 -16.73
CA ASN A 354 -15.66 17.92 -15.94
C ASN A 354 -15.57 18.99 -14.84
N TYR A 355 -14.42 19.66 -14.70
CA TYR A 355 -14.24 20.72 -13.72
C TYR A 355 -13.76 22.04 -14.37
N PRO A 356 -14.59 22.69 -15.21
CA PRO A 356 -14.26 23.99 -15.76
C PRO A 356 -14.07 25.03 -14.63
N PRO A 357 -13.24 26.05 -14.84
CA PRO A 357 -13.08 27.11 -13.85
C PRO A 357 -14.37 27.92 -13.72
N VAL A 358 -14.80 28.19 -12.50
CA VAL A 358 -15.94 29.08 -12.19
C VAL A 358 -15.52 30.53 -12.34
N VAL A 359 -14.30 30.84 -11.93
CA VAL A 359 -13.63 32.13 -12.16
C VAL A 359 -12.20 31.87 -12.58
N LYS A 360 -11.68 32.71 -13.48
CA LYS A 360 -10.31 32.66 -13.96
C LYS A 360 -9.77 34.07 -14.21
N GLU A 361 -8.62 34.37 -13.64
CA GLU A 361 -7.90 35.63 -13.86
C GLU A 361 -6.40 35.38 -13.98
N GLY A 362 -5.87 35.62 -15.19
CA GLY A 362 -4.47 35.31 -15.51
C GLY A 362 -4.17 33.82 -15.32
N ALA A 363 -3.12 33.54 -14.55
CA ALA A 363 -2.68 32.18 -14.20
C ALA A 363 -3.53 31.51 -13.10
N TRP A 364 -4.40 32.26 -12.42
CA TRP A 364 -5.25 31.74 -11.34
C TRP A 364 -6.62 31.31 -11.84
N SER A 365 -7.12 30.19 -11.31
CA SER A 365 -8.51 29.78 -11.47
C SER A 365 -9.07 29.16 -10.20
N VAL A 366 -10.39 29.26 -10.03
CA VAL A 366 -11.12 28.61 -8.93
C VAL A 366 -12.15 27.65 -9.50
N HIS A 367 -12.20 26.44 -8.93
CA HIS A 367 -13.11 25.38 -9.30
C HIS A 367 -13.99 25.03 -8.09
N ALA A 368 -15.28 24.78 -8.32
CA ALA A 368 -16.25 24.42 -7.30
C ALA A 368 -16.88 23.05 -7.66
N PRO A 369 -16.28 21.94 -7.23
CA PRO A 369 -16.78 20.60 -7.55
C PRO A 369 -18.16 20.34 -6.95
N GLU A 370 -19.13 19.93 -7.76
CA GLU A 370 -20.49 19.58 -7.30
C GLU A 370 -20.49 18.39 -6.33
N CYS A 371 -19.53 17.47 -6.46
CA CYS A 371 -19.39 16.30 -5.60
C CYS A 371 -18.88 16.62 -4.18
N ALA A 372 -18.45 17.85 -3.92
CA ALA A 372 -18.00 18.33 -2.62
C ALA A 372 -18.51 19.76 -2.36
N PRO A 373 -19.82 19.94 -2.05
CA PRO A 373 -20.39 21.25 -1.77
C PRO A 373 -19.67 21.92 -0.60
N GLY A 374 -19.04 23.07 -0.84
CA GLY A 374 -18.23 23.79 0.16
C GLY A 374 -16.72 23.66 -0.05
N LEU A 375 -16.24 22.78 -0.94
CA LEU A 375 -14.85 22.78 -1.36
C LEU A 375 -14.65 23.78 -2.50
N LEU A 376 -13.71 24.72 -2.33
CA LEU A 376 -13.16 25.50 -3.44
C LEU A 376 -11.71 25.09 -3.70
N ILE A 377 -11.39 24.84 -4.96
CA ILE A 377 -10.06 24.45 -5.42
C ILE A 377 -9.46 25.62 -6.18
N VAL A 378 -8.39 26.18 -5.65
CA VAL A 378 -7.63 27.24 -6.30
C VAL A 378 -6.45 26.63 -7.02
N VAL A 379 -6.34 26.90 -8.31
CA VAL A 379 -5.25 26.46 -9.18
C VAL A 379 -4.43 27.68 -9.60
N HIS A 380 -3.11 27.56 -9.56
CA HIS A 380 -2.22 28.46 -10.30
C HIS A 380 -1.43 27.67 -11.34
N ASN A 381 -1.62 28.01 -12.60
CA ASN A 381 -0.99 27.35 -13.74
C ASN A 381 -0.12 28.32 -14.54
N ALA A 382 1.18 28.03 -14.60
CA ALA A 382 2.15 28.78 -15.38
C ALA A 382 3.13 27.82 -16.08
N GLU A 383 3.94 28.33 -17.01
CA GLU A 383 4.92 27.50 -17.69
C GLU A 383 5.89 26.84 -16.69
N ASN A 384 6.01 25.51 -16.73
CA ASN A 384 6.82 24.69 -15.84
C ASN A 384 6.49 24.89 -14.34
N PHE A 385 5.24 25.20 -14.00
CA PHE A 385 4.81 25.39 -12.62
C PHE A 385 3.30 25.16 -12.45
N GLY A 386 2.93 24.41 -11.42
CA GLY A 386 1.55 24.13 -11.07
C GLY A 386 1.38 24.09 -9.56
N LEU A 387 0.26 24.63 -9.08
CA LEU A 387 -0.08 24.68 -7.67
C LEU A 387 -1.58 24.44 -7.48
N LEU A 388 -1.90 23.68 -6.44
CA LEU A 388 -3.25 23.44 -5.92
C LEU A 388 -3.31 23.94 -4.47
N ALA A 389 -4.31 24.75 -4.15
CA ALA A 389 -4.66 25.12 -2.78
C ALA A 389 -6.15 24.86 -2.54
N LEU A 390 -6.46 24.15 -1.45
CA LEU A 390 -7.79 23.66 -1.14
C LEU A 390 -8.41 24.47 0.01
N PHE A 391 -9.65 24.88 -0.17
CA PHE A 391 -10.43 25.66 0.78
C PHE A 391 -11.73 24.89 1.08
N PRO A 392 -11.68 23.89 1.98
CA PRO A 392 -12.87 23.17 2.42
C PRO A 392 -13.77 24.07 3.26
N GLU A 393 -15.06 23.72 3.34
CA GLU A 393 -16.08 24.45 4.12
C GLU A 393 -16.16 25.95 3.81
N SER A 394 -15.82 26.33 2.58
CA SER A 394 -15.86 27.72 2.16
C SER A 394 -17.30 28.20 1.97
N VAL A 395 -17.63 29.30 2.64
CA VAL A 395 -18.89 30.05 2.47
C VAL A 395 -18.72 31.25 1.54
N GLU A 396 -17.50 31.49 1.05
CA GLU A 396 -17.18 32.62 0.17
C GLU A 396 -17.58 32.33 -1.27
N THR A 397 -17.87 33.38 -2.03
CA THR A 397 -18.01 33.25 -3.49
C THR A 397 -16.64 32.94 -4.12
N PRO A 398 -16.58 32.19 -5.23
CA PRO A 398 -15.32 31.89 -5.92
C PRO A 398 -14.50 33.13 -6.27
N GLN A 399 -15.16 34.23 -6.67
CA GLN A 399 -14.51 35.51 -6.96
C GLN A 399 -13.89 36.13 -5.70
N ALA A 400 -14.63 36.21 -4.59
CA ALA A 400 -14.13 36.79 -3.36
C ALA A 400 -12.91 36.02 -2.81
N LEU A 401 -12.95 34.69 -2.89
CA LEU A 401 -11.79 33.85 -2.54
C LEU A 401 -10.59 34.15 -3.44
N LEU A 402 -10.80 34.22 -4.75
CA LEU A 402 -9.73 34.52 -5.72
C LEU A 402 -9.07 35.87 -5.44
N ASP A 403 -9.88 36.90 -5.17
CA ASP A 403 -9.39 38.25 -4.86
C ASP A 403 -8.50 38.23 -3.62
N ARG A 404 -8.90 37.51 -2.55
CA ARG A 404 -8.07 37.39 -1.34
C ARG A 404 -6.78 36.59 -1.57
N VAL A 405 -6.84 35.50 -2.35
CA VAL A 405 -5.64 34.72 -2.68
C VAL A 405 -4.64 35.57 -3.47
N ARG A 406 -5.12 36.35 -4.44
CA ARG A 406 -4.27 37.26 -5.22
C ARG A 406 -3.74 38.41 -4.37
N ALA A 407 -4.54 38.96 -3.46
CA ALA A 407 -4.08 39.99 -2.53
C ALA A 407 -2.98 39.47 -1.60
N ALA A 408 -3.07 38.21 -1.16
CA ALA A 408 -2.02 37.57 -0.36
C ALA A 408 -0.76 37.19 -1.18
N ASN A 409 -0.91 37.03 -2.50
CA ASN A 409 0.15 36.62 -3.41
C ASN A 409 0.27 37.58 -4.62
N PRO A 410 0.60 38.86 -4.40
CA PRO A 410 0.52 39.90 -5.44
C PRO A 410 1.63 39.79 -6.50
N GLU A 411 2.79 39.24 -6.13
CA GLU A 411 3.94 39.11 -7.01
C GLU A 411 3.99 37.74 -7.70
N GLU A 412 3.72 37.70 -9.01
CA GLU A 412 3.64 36.47 -9.81
C GLU A 412 4.93 35.61 -9.72
N GLY A 413 6.10 36.25 -9.64
CA GLY A 413 7.39 35.56 -9.48
C GLY A 413 7.61 34.94 -8.10
N SER A 414 6.96 35.48 -7.05
CA SER A 414 7.10 34.99 -5.68
C SER A 414 6.36 33.67 -5.47
N VAL A 415 5.23 33.48 -6.17
CA VAL A 415 4.39 32.28 -6.15
C VAL A 415 5.16 31.03 -6.59
N ARG A 416 6.27 31.16 -7.32
CA ARG A 416 7.11 30.01 -7.69
C ARG A 416 7.93 29.42 -6.54
N ARG A 417 8.04 30.15 -5.42
CA ARG A 417 8.87 29.77 -4.26
C ARG A 417 8.13 29.84 -2.93
N ARG A 418 7.02 30.57 -2.88
CA ARG A 418 6.25 30.79 -1.66
C ARG A 418 4.78 30.98 -1.99
N PHE A 419 3.91 30.37 -1.19
CA PHE A 419 2.48 30.62 -1.22
C PHE A 419 2.04 31.16 0.14
N VAL A 420 1.26 32.25 0.14
CA VAL A 420 0.70 32.85 1.35
C VAL A 420 -0.79 32.59 1.36
N TRP A 421 -1.27 31.91 2.40
CA TRP A 421 -2.69 31.74 2.65
C TRP A 421 -3.34 33.11 2.91
N PRO A 422 -4.61 33.33 2.54
CA PRO A 422 -5.34 34.57 2.88
C PRO A 422 -5.32 34.95 4.37
N GLY A 423 -5.11 33.99 5.28
CA GLY A 423 -4.94 34.22 6.73
C GLY A 423 -3.53 34.59 7.17
N GLY A 424 -2.58 34.76 6.25
CA GLY A 424 -1.20 35.21 6.51
C GLY A 424 -0.17 34.11 6.74
N ALA A 425 -0.58 32.87 7.04
CA ALA A 425 0.34 31.74 7.09
C ALA A 425 0.97 31.50 5.71
N ALA A 426 2.24 31.12 5.65
CA ALA A 426 2.94 30.91 4.39
C ALA A 426 3.62 29.55 4.30
N LEU A 427 3.76 29.06 3.07
CA LEU A 427 4.48 27.85 2.70
C LEU A 427 5.64 28.24 1.78
N GLY A 428 6.85 27.84 2.13
CA GLY A 428 8.02 27.91 1.25
C GLY A 428 8.24 26.58 0.54
N TYR A 429 8.71 26.63 -0.70
CA TYR A 429 9.02 25.42 -1.47
C TYR A 429 10.07 25.64 -2.56
N ASP A 430 10.71 24.54 -2.93
CA ASP A 430 11.61 24.38 -4.06
C ASP A 430 11.09 23.24 -4.96
N VAL A 431 10.40 23.61 -6.03
CA VAL A 431 9.81 22.65 -6.98
C VAL A 431 10.86 21.86 -7.77
N ASN A 432 12.14 22.28 -7.72
CA ASN A 432 13.26 21.61 -8.37
C ASN A 432 14.15 20.88 -7.35
N ALA A 433 13.64 20.63 -6.14
CA ALA A 433 14.36 19.90 -5.11
C ALA A 433 14.85 18.55 -5.64
N ARG A 434 16.14 18.27 -5.42
CA ARG A 434 16.76 17.01 -5.82
C ARG A 434 16.05 15.82 -5.18
N ARG A 435 16.16 14.65 -5.81
CA ARG A 435 15.74 13.37 -5.21
C ARG A 435 16.41 13.21 -3.85
N GLY A 436 15.65 12.80 -2.84
CA GLY A 436 16.04 12.68 -1.44
C GLY A 436 15.63 13.89 -0.60
N VAL A 437 15.08 14.93 -1.23
CA VAL A 437 14.75 16.18 -0.56
C VAL A 437 13.30 16.52 -0.85
N TRP A 438 12.52 16.72 0.21
CA TRP A 438 11.14 17.16 0.13
C TRP A 438 11.05 18.58 -0.46
N PRO A 439 10.18 18.85 -1.45
CA PRO A 439 10.03 20.18 -2.04
C PRO A 439 9.60 21.26 -1.06
N ILE A 440 8.85 20.94 0.00
CA ILE A 440 8.47 21.93 1.01
C ILE A 440 9.70 22.31 1.85
N THR A 441 9.95 23.61 1.97
CA THR A 441 11.13 24.15 2.67
C THR A 441 10.78 24.78 4.01
N GLU A 442 9.60 25.39 4.10
CA GLU A 442 9.16 26.18 5.25
C GLU A 442 7.65 26.09 5.42
N VAL A 443 7.20 26.01 6.67
CA VAL A 443 5.79 26.10 7.06
C VAL A 443 5.65 27.15 8.15
N ALA A 444 4.87 28.21 7.87
CA ALA A 444 4.61 29.31 8.79
C ALA A 444 5.89 29.92 9.41
N GLY A 445 6.92 30.18 8.59
CA GLY A 445 8.19 30.78 9.05
C GLY A 445 9.20 29.79 9.62
N LYS A 446 8.85 28.50 9.74
CA LYS A 446 9.74 27.46 10.30
C LYS A 446 10.22 26.51 9.22
N THR A 447 11.53 26.29 9.15
CA THR A 447 12.11 25.27 8.28
C THR A 447 11.66 23.88 8.70
N VAL A 448 11.43 22.99 7.73
CA VAL A 448 11.00 21.62 7.97
C VAL A 448 12.13 20.62 7.70
N GLU A 449 12.05 19.42 8.27
CA GLU A 449 12.89 18.30 7.86
C GLU A 449 12.52 17.88 6.43
N ARG A 450 13.51 17.87 5.55
CA ARG A 450 13.34 17.61 4.11
C ARG A 450 13.96 16.29 3.68
N ASP A 451 14.87 15.73 4.47
CA ASP A 451 15.44 14.42 4.21
C ASP A 451 14.44 13.33 4.59
N TYR A 452 13.64 12.91 3.60
CA TYR A 452 12.62 11.90 3.81
C TYR A 452 13.18 10.47 3.94
N ASP A 453 14.49 10.27 3.75
CA ASP A 453 15.14 8.99 4.08
C ASP A 453 15.19 8.77 5.60
N LEU A 454 15.10 9.85 6.39
CA LEU A 454 15.12 9.86 7.85
C LEU A 454 13.72 9.92 8.48
N TRP A 455 12.66 10.03 7.66
CA TRP A 455 11.31 10.13 8.19
C TRP A 455 10.87 8.81 8.83
N PRO A 456 10.16 8.88 9.97
CA PRO A 456 9.56 7.69 10.55
C PRO A 456 8.49 7.12 9.61
N GLN A 457 8.09 5.87 9.84
CA GLN A 457 6.99 5.26 9.08
C GLN A 457 5.64 5.98 9.26
N TRP A 458 5.51 6.79 10.31
CA TRP A 458 4.36 7.63 10.54
C TRP A 458 4.75 8.97 11.16
N ASP A 459 4.37 10.06 10.52
CA ASP A 459 4.46 11.42 11.06
C ASP A 459 3.23 12.23 10.62
N GLY A 460 2.66 13.02 11.53
CA GLY A 460 1.46 13.83 11.30
C GLY A 460 0.28 13.41 12.17
N ASP A 461 -0.93 13.69 11.70
CA ASP A 461 -2.15 13.42 12.47
C ASP A 461 -2.30 11.92 12.73
N ASN A 462 -2.47 11.55 14.00
CA ASN A 462 -2.47 10.14 14.39
C ASN A 462 -3.87 9.53 14.18
N VAL A 463 -3.98 8.63 13.21
CA VAL A 463 -5.18 7.79 13.01
C VAL A 463 -5.04 6.41 13.67
N LEU A 464 -3.84 6.06 14.14
CA LEU A 464 -3.59 4.81 14.85
C LEU A 464 -4.18 4.88 16.27
N ASP A 465 -4.19 6.05 16.89
CA ASP A 465 -4.81 6.27 18.21
C ASP A 465 -6.33 6.14 18.16
N ASP A 466 -6.97 6.38 17.01
CA ASP A 466 -8.42 6.18 16.85
C ASP A 466 -8.80 4.68 16.89
N ALA A 467 -7.81 3.77 16.80
CA ALA A 467 -7.98 2.31 16.82
C ALA A 467 -7.68 1.65 18.18
N ALA A 468 -7.07 2.38 19.12
CA ALA A 468 -6.80 1.95 20.50
C ALA A 468 -7.99 2.27 21.41
#